data_AF-A0AAP0CIE6-F1
#
_entry.id   AF-A0AAP0CIE6-F1
#
_cell.length_a   1.000
_cell.length_b   1.000
_cell.length_c   1.000
_cell.angle_alpha   90.00
_cell.angle_beta   90.00
_cell.angle_gamma   90.00
#
_symmetry.space_group_name_H-M   'P 1'
#
loop_
_entity.id
_entity.type
_entity.pdbx_description
1 polymer ?
#
loop_
_entity_poly.entity_id
_entity_poly.type
_entity_poly.pdbx_seq_one_letter_code
_entity_poly.pdbx_strand_id
1 'polypeptide(L)'
;MLFFNRCPNLEVLSIKSSANVTDKCMIKLASGCCKLKEVDISYCYEISHESLLTLGRKCTNISILKRNLMNWLDPSQHIGIVPTSYLNACPQDGDSEAAAIGNFMPQILHLELRFSKLSARGLALISQGCKNLEYLDLSGCANVTSRDIANSTSSLTNLKNIKKPNFYIPRSGYPAERYGHWRLYDERFQTDAFRI
;
A
#
# COMPACT_ATOMS: atom_id res chain seq x y z
N MET A 1 -24.85 1.53 7.85
CA MET A 1 -24.86 1.25 6.39
C MET A 1 -24.67 2.58 5.67
N LEU A 2 -23.58 2.79 4.92
CA LEU A 2 -23.32 4.05 4.21
C LEU A 2 -24.14 4.10 2.91
N PHE A 3 -24.92 5.16 2.70
CA PHE A 3 -25.82 5.30 1.54
C PHE A 3 -25.14 6.04 0.39
N PHE A 4 -24.25 5.36 -0.33
CA PHE A 4 -23.48 5.98 -1.42
C PHE A 4 -24.31 6.27 -2.70
N ASN A 5 -25.52 5.71 -2.83
CA ASN A 5 -26.40 5.97 -3.97
C ASN A 5 -26.99 7.39 -4.02
N ARG A 6 -26.65 8.27 -3.08
CA ARG A 6 -27.17 9.64 -3.00
C ARG A 6 -26.18 10.71 -3.46
N CYS A 7 -24.97 10.33 -3.88
CA CYS A 7 -23.90 11.26 -4.20
C CYS A 7 -23.27 11.01 -5.60
N PRO A 8 -24.03 11.09 -6.71
CA PRO A 8 -23.53 10.73 -8.05
C PRO A 8 -22.40 11.61 -8.58
N ASN A 9 -22.21 12.80 -7.98
CA ASN A 9 -21.16 13.75 -8.32
C ASN A 9 -19.98 13.71 -7.34
N LEU A 10 -19.89 12.70 -6.48
CA LEU A 10 -18.78 12.59 -5.54
C LEU A 10 -17.46 12.37 -6.28
N GLU A 11 -16.51 13.30 -6.13
CA GLU A 11 -15.18 13.22 -6.74
C GLU A 11 -14.09 12.83 -5.73
N VAL A 12 -14.27 13.16 -4.45
CA VAL A 12 -13.29 12.91 -3.39
C VAL A 12 -13.94 12.08 -2.29
N LEU A 13 -13.32 10.96 -1.97
CA LEU A 13 -13.72 10.09 -0.86
C LEU A 13 -12.54 9.91 0.08
N SER A 14 -12.73 10.20 1.36
CA SER A 14 -11.77 9.89 2.42
C SER A 14 -12.50 9.18 3.55
N ILE A 15 -12.24 7.88 3.70
CA ILE A 15 -12.75 7.05 4.79
C ILE A 15 -11.60 6.23 5.37
N LYS A 16 -10.98 6.77 6.42
CA LYS A 16 -9.83 6.17 7.11
C LYS A 16 -10.26 5.39 8.33
N SER A 17 -9.47 4.38 8.70
CA SER A 17 -9.56 3.68 10.00
C SER A 17 -10.97 3.21 10.37
N SER A 18 -11.79 2.88 9.37
CA SER A 18 -13.21 2.60 9.56
C SER A 18 -13.48 1.11 9.54
N ALA A 19 -13.70 0.53 10.73
CA ALA A 19 -13.96 -0.90 10.92
C ALA A 19 -15.21 -1.44 10.20
N ASN A 20 -16.18 -0.57 9.88
CA ASN A 20 -17.46 -0.96 9.27
C ASN A 20 -17.47 -0.84 7.74
N VAL A 21 -16.35 -0.46 7.11
CA VAL A 21 -16.26 -0.34 5.65
C VAL A 21 -15.63 -1.61 5.10
N THR A 22 -16.44 -2.35 4.35
CA THR A 22 -16.10 -3.65 3.76
C THR A 22 -16.13 -3.57 2.23
N ASP A 23 -15.70 -4.62 1.55
CA ASP A 23 -15.85 -4.73 0.08
C ASP A 23 -17.29 -4.53 -0.39
N LYS A 24 -18.28 -5.04 0.36
CA LYS A 24 -19.71 -4.82 0.04
C LYS A 24 -20.10 -3.34 0.06
N CYS A 25 -19.49 -2.56 0.95
CA CYS A 25 -19.69 -1.11 1.00
C CYS A 25 -19.06 -0.44 -0.23
N MET A 26 -17.84 -0.84 -0.59
CA MET A 26 -17.11 -0.27 -1.73
C MET A 26 -17.75 -0.61 -3.08
N ILE A 27 -18.34 -1.80 -3.24
CA ILE A 27 -19.08 -2.18 -4.45
C ILE A 27 -20.30 -1.27 -4.66
N LYS A 28 -21.06 -1.00 -3.59
CA LYS A 28 -22.20 -0.07 -3.66
C LYS A 28 -21.75 1.35 -3.98
N LEU A 29 -20.65 1.78 -3.36
CA LEU A 29 -20.05 3.08 -3.61
C LEU A 29 -19.62 3.25 -5.07
N ALA A 30 -18.84 2.32 -5.60
CA ALA A 30 -18.35 2.35 -6.97
C ALA A 30 -19.50 2.34 -8.00
N SER A 31 -20.62 1.70 -7.65
CA SER A 31 -21.81 1.67 -8.51
C SER A 31 -22.61 2.97 -8.50
N GLY A 32 -22.58 3.74 -7.40
CA GLY A 32 -23.30 5.00 -7.25
C GLY A 32 -22.48 6.26 -7.55
N CYS A 33 -21.15 6.19 -7.40
CA CYS A 33 -20.22 7.32 -7.45
C CYS A 33 -19.10 7.09 -8.50
N CYS A 34 -19.46 7.01 -9.77
CA CYS A 34 -18.49 6.73 -10.85
C CYS A 34 -17.54 7.91 -11.19
N LYS A 35 -17.79 9.10 -10.64
CA LYS A 35 -16.98 10.31 -10.87
C LYS A 35 -15.80 10.49 -9.91
N LEU A 36 -15.49 9.48 -9.10
CA LEU A 36 -14.38 9.55 -8.15
C LEU A 36 -13.04 9.78 -8.87
N LYS A 37 -12.29 10.72 -8.31
CA LYS A 37 -10.94 11.13 -8.70
C LYS A 37 -9.95 10.86 -7.58
N GLU A 38 -10.36 11.06 -6.33
CA GLU A 38 -9.51 10.86 -5.17
C GLU A 38 -10.17 9.89 -4.19
N VAL A 39 -9.43 8.85 -3.80
CA VAL A 39 -9.91 7.83 -2.87
C VAL A 39 -8.84 7.57 -1.82
N ASP A 40 -9.20 7.79 -0.56
CA ASP A 40 -8.41 7.42 0.60
C ASP A 40 -9.18 6.44 1.48
N ILE A 41 -8.70 5.20 1.49
CA ILE A 41 -9.27 4.05 2.20
C ILE A 41 -8.24 3.42 3.14
N SER A 42 -7.32 4.27 3.61
CA SER A 42 -6.22 3.88 4.49
C SER A 42 -6.73 3.31 5.82
N TYR A 43 -6.05 2.28 6.31
CA TYR A 43 -6.31 1.63 7.60
C TYR A 43 -7.69 0.96 7.74
N CYS A 44 -8.40 0.77 6.63
CA CYS A 44 -9.62 -0.02 6.57
C CYS A 44 -9.27 -1.49 6.30
N TYR A 45 -9.32 -2.32 7.34
CA TYR A 45 -8.82 -3.70 7.29
C TYR A 45 -9.79 -4.71 6.64
N GLU A 46 -11.09 -4.41 6.58
CA GLU A 46 -12.11 -5.24 5.91
C GLU A 46 -12.25 -4.96 4.39
N ILE A 47 -11.39 -4.10 3.85
CA ILE A 47 -11.28 -3.84 2.41
C ILE A 47 -10.19 -4.75 1.84
N SER A 48 -10.48 -5.46 0.76
CA SER A 48 -9.55 -6.31 0.03
C SER A 48 -9.28 -5.80 -1.39
N HIS A 49 -8.51 -6.57 -2.16
CA HIS A 49 -8.29 -6.32 -3.58
C HIS A 49 -9.58 -6.27 -4.41
N GLU A 50 -10.68 -6.92 -3.99
CA GLU A 50 -11.98 -6.89 -4.68
C GLU A 50 -12.58 -5.47 -4.72
N SER A 51 -12.37 -4.68 -3.66
CA SER A 51 -12.74 -3.27 -3.64
C SER A 51 -11.99 -2.47 -4.69
N LEU A 52 -10.67 -2.65 -4.77
CA LEU A 52 -9.82 -1.94 -5.74
C LEU A 52 -10.18 -2.35 -7.17
N LEU A 53 -10.42 -3.64 -7.40
CA LEU A 53 -10.87 -4.16 -8.68
C LEU A 53 -12.17 -3.49 -9.12
N THR A 54 -13.15 -3.41 -8.21
CA THR A 54 -14.45 -2.80 -8.49
C THR A 54 -14.35 -1.29 -8.70
N LEU A 55 -13.57 -0.59 -7.87
CA LEU A 55 -13.29 0.83 -8.03
C LEU A 55 -12.65 1.12 -9.38
N GLY A 56 -11.58 0.41 -9.76
CA GLY A 56 -10.89 0.65 -11.04
C GLY A 56 -11.79 0.40 -12.24
N ARG A 57 -12.65 -0.63 -12.18
CA ARG A 57 -13.59 -0.95 -13.27
C ARG A 57 -14.73 0.05 -13.43
N LYS A 58 -15.14 0.73 -12.36
CA LYS A 58 -16.34 1.61 -12.35
C LYS A 58 -16.00 3.10 -12.29
N CYS A 59 -14.91 3.46 -11.64
CA CYS A 59 -14.44 4.81 -11.41
C CYS A 59 -13.12 5.02 -12.17
N THR A 60 -13.21 5.17 -13.49
CA THR A 60 -12.05 5.17 -14.39
C THR A 60 -11.21 6.46 -14.34
N ASN A 61 -11.64 7.46 -13.56
CA ASN A 61 -11.00 8.77 -13.45
C ASN A 61 -10.19 8.94 -12.15
N ILE A 62 -9.96 7.86 -11.39
CA ILE A 62 -9.16 7.92 -10.16
C ILE A 62 -7.72 8.31 -10.51
N SER A 63 -7.30 9.47 -10.02
CA SER A 63 -5.95 10.02 -10.16
C SER A 63 -5.15 9.97 -8.85
N ILE A 64 -5.84 9.94 -7.70
CA ILE A 64 -5.21 9.83 -6.38
C ILE A 64 -5.80 8.64 -5.64
N LEU A 65 -4.95 7.68 -5.28
CA LEU A 65 -5.33 6.53 -4.47
C LEU A 65 -4.41 6.39 -3.25
N LYS A 66 -5.02 6.31 -2.07
CA LYS A 66 -4.31 6.05 -0.81
C LYS A 66 -4.88 4.80 -0.17
N ARG A 67 -4.07 3.74 -0.20
CA ARG A 67 -4.36 2.43 0.36
C ARG A 67 -3.22 2.03 1.31
N ASN A 68 -3.11 2.80 2.40
CA ASN A 68 -2.11 2.56 3.41
C ASN A 68 -2.60 1.51 4.42
N LEU A 69 -1.77 0.52 4.72
CA LEU A 69 -2.06 -0.49 5.73
C LEU A 69 -1.45 -0.10 7.08
N MET A 70 -1.91 -0.77 8.12
CA MET A 70 -1.33 -0.67 9.46
C MET A 70 0.07 -1.27 9.48
N ASN A 71 0.93 -0.78 10.39
CA ASN A 71 2.31 -1.27 10.50
C ASN A 71 2.35 -2.71 11.05
N TRP A 72 2.47 -3.68 10.17
CA TRP A 72 2.58 -5.10 10.53
C TRP A 72 3.91 -5.49 11.18
N LEU A 73 4.94 -4.64 11.08
CA LEU A 73 6.24 -4.91 11.69
C LEU A 73 6.21 -4.73 13.21
N ASP A 74 5.20 -4.02 13.71
CA ASP A 74 4.97 -3.83 15.15
C ASP A 74 3.48 -4.03 15.48
N PRO A 75 3.07 -5.29 15.72
CA PRO A 75 1.68 -5.63 16.06
C PRO A 75 1.19 -4.97 17.35
N SER A 76 2.09 -4.54 18.25
CA SER A 76 1.73 -3.92 19.52
C SER A 76 0.92 -2.63 19.34
N GLN A 77 1.12 -1.94 18.20
CA GLN A 77 0.41 -0.71 17.85
C GLN A 77 -1.07 -0.93 17.51
N HIS A 78 -1.50 -2.18 17.30
CA HIS A 78 -2.84 -2.51 16.81
C HIS A 78 -3.67 -3.36 17.78
N ILE A 79 -3.09 -3.72 18.92
CA ILE A 79 -3.77 -4.50 19.97
C ILE A 79 -5.00 -3.70 20.45
N GLY A 80 -6.18 -4.33 20.41
CA GLY A 80 -7.45 -3.72 20.84
C GLY A 80 -8.11 -2.80 19.81
N ILE A 81 -7.46 -2.51 18.69
CA ILE A 81 -8.03 -1.73 17.57
C ILE A 81 -8.56 -2.65 16.47
N VAL A 82 -7.81 -3.73 16.20
CA VAL A 82 -8.08 -4.66 15.10
C VAL A 82 -8.42 -6.03 15.65
N PRO A 83 -9.40 -6.75 15.08
CA PRO A 83 -9.68 -8.13 15.47
C PRO A 83 -8.43 -8.99 15.40
N THR A 84 -8.17 -9.79 16.44
CA THR A 84 -7.02 -10.70 16.50
C THR A 84 -7.02 -11.68 15.32
N SER A 85 -8.20 -12.06 14.83
CA SER A 85 -8.37 -12.87 13.62
C SER A 85 -7.73 -12.21 12.39
N TYR A 86 -7.93 -10.91 12.19
CA TYR A 86 -7.31 -10.17 11.08
C TYR A 86 -5.79 -10.09 11.27
N LEU A 87 -5.31 -9.88 12.50
CA LEU A 87 -3.87 -9.87 12.78
C LEU A 87 -3.21 -11.21 12.46
N ASN A 88 -3.91 -12.32 12.76
CA ASN A 88 -3.44 -13.68 12.51
C ASN A 88 -3.58 -14.13 11.05
N ALA A 89 -4.49 -13.53 10.28
CA ALA A 89 -4.76 -13.92 8.90
C ALA A 89 -3.67 -13.48 7.90
N CYS A 90 -2.71 -12.66 8.34
CA CYS A 90 -1.57 -12.17 7.56
C CYS A 90 -1.94 -11.91 6.08
N PRO A 91 -2.74 -10.87 5.77
CA PRO A 91 -3.29 -10.70 4.42
C PRO A 91 -2.17 -10.69 3.35
N GLN A 92 -2.33 -11.52 2.31
CA GLN A 92 -1.38 -11.70 1.20
C GLN A 92 -1.78 -10.93 -0.07
N ASP A 93 -2.79 -10.07 0.03
CA ASP A 93 -3.43 -9.45 -1.11
C ASP A 93 -2.57 -8.39 -1.83
N GLY A 94 -1.38 -8.04 -1.33
CA GLY A 94 -0.59 -6.92 -1.86
C GLY A 94 -0.34 -6.96 -3.37
N ASP A 95 0.00 -8.12 -3.93
CA ASP A 95 0.17 -8.27 -5.40
C ASP A 95 -1.16 -8.28 -6.15
N SER A 96 -2.24 -8.78 -5.52
CA SER A 96 -3.60 -8.74 -6.09
C SER A 96 -4.16 -7.32 -6.11
N GLU A 97 -3.95 -6.55 -5.05
CA GLU A 97 -4.27 -5.12 -4.96
C GLU A 97 -3.49 -4.35 -6.04
N ALA A 98 -2.18 -4.61 -6.15
CA ALA A 98 -1.32 -4.01 -7.16
C ALA A 98 -1.75 -4.38 -8.60
N ALA A 99 -2.17 -5.62 -8.84
CA ALA A 99 -2.72 -6.05 -10.12
C ALA A 99 -4.03 -5.32 -10.46
N ALA A 100 -4.93 -5.17 -9.50
CA ALA A 100 -6.17 -4.44 -9.69
C ALA A 100 -5.91 -2.96 -10.05
N ILE A 101 -4.97 -2.33 -9.35
CA ILE A 101 -4.54 -0.96 -9.62
C ILE A 101 -3.93 -0.85 -11.02
N GLY A 102 -2.90 -1.65 -11.32
CA GLY A 102 -2.20 -1.61 -12.60
C GLY A 102 -3.12 -1.89 -13.79
N ASN A 103 -4.03 -2.85 -13.68
CA ASN A 103 -4.88 -3.24 -14.80
C ASN A 103 -6.06 -2.30 -15.04
N PHE A 104 -6.57 -1.63 -14.01
CA PHE A 104 -7.85 -0.91 -14.09
C PHE A 104 -7.79 0.57 -13.70
N MET A 105 -6.65 1.10 -13.28
CA MET A 105 -6.51 2.51 -12.88
C MET A 105 -5.34 3.22 -13.60
N PRO A 106 -5.34 3.29 -14.95
CA PRO A 106 -4.22 3.85 -15.71
C PRO A 106 -4.02 5.37 -15.54
N GLN A 107 -5.00 6.07 -14.97
CA GLN A 107 -4.98 7.52 -14.77
C GLN A 107 -4.35 7.96 -13.44
N ILE A 108 -3.85 7.03 -12.63
CA ILE A 108 -3.22 7.36 -11.35
C ILE A 108 -1.98 8.24 -11.56
N LEU A 109 -1.96 9.34 -10.82
CA LEU A 109 -0.85 10.28 -10.69
C LEU A 109 -0.20 10.18 -9.30
N HIS A 110 -1.00 9.90 -8.26
CA HIS A 110 -0.53 9.80 -6.87
C HIS A 110 -0.99 8.47 -6.27
N LEU A 111 -0.03 7.64 -5.85
CA LEU A 111 -0.30 6.35 -5.23
C LEU A 111 0.43 6.22 -3.88
N GLU A 112 -0.32 5.92 -2.82
CA GLU A 112 0.24 5.52 -1.52
C GLU A 112 -0.17 4.08 -1.20
N LEU A 113 0.82 3.21 -0.97
CA LEU A 113 0.65 1.80 -0.62
C LEU A 113 1.46 1.44 0.63
N ARG A 114 1.53 2.34 1.62
CA ARG A 114 2.38 2.15 2.80
C ARG A 114 2.04 0.85 3.53
N PHE A 115 3.07 0.14 4.00
CA PHE A 115 2.97 -1.16 4.67
C PHE A 115 2.23 -2.24 3.89
N SER A 116 2.03 -2.06 2.58
CA SER A 116 1.54 -3.12 1.70
C SER A 116 2.56 -4.25 1.60
N LYS A 117 2.07 -5.47 1.42
CA LYS A 117 2.89 -6.67 1.21
C LYS A 117 3.20 -6.96 -0.25
N LEU A 118 2.93 -6.00 -1.15
CA LEU A 118 3.29 -6.15 -2.56
C LEU A 118 4.78 -6.51 -2.70
N SER A 119 5.07 -7.37 -3.66
CA SER A 119 6.41 -7.79 -4.02
C SER A 119 6.90 -6.98 -5.23
N ALA A 120 8.10 -7.33 -5.71
CA ALA A 120 8.61 -6.86 -7.00
C ALA A 120 7.61 -7.08 -8.15
N ARG A 121 6.85 -8.18 -8.12
CA ARG A 121 5.84 -8.49 -9.14
C ARG A 121 4.69 -7.49 -9.11
N GLY A 122 4.11 -7.24 -7.94
CA GLY A 122 3.03 -6.25 -7.80
C GLY A 122 3.49 -4.86 -8.22
N LEU A 123 4.69 -4.45 -7.81
CA LEU A 123 5.24 -3.16 -8.21
C LEU A 123 5.42 -3.04 -9.73
N ALA A 124 5.90 -4.10 -10.39
CA ALA A 124 6.02 -4.13 -11.85
C ALA A 124 4.66 -3.96 -12.55
N LEU A 125 3.59 -4.57 -12.04
CA LEU A 125 2.23 -4.41 -12.60
C LEU A 125 1.74 -2.97 -12.49
N ILE A 126 1.97 -2.32 -11.35
CA ILE A 126 1.66 -0.89 -11.16
C ILE A 126 2.44 -0.06 -12.18
N SER A 127 3.75 -0.27 -12.30
CA SER A 127 4.58 0.48 -13.24
C SER A 127 4.23 0.24 -14.71
N GLN A 128 3.70 -0.94 -15.06
CA GLN A 128 3.25 -1.25 -16.42
C GLN A 128 1.93 -0.55 -16.75
N GLY A 129 0.99 -0.51 -15.81
CA GLY A 129 -0.34 0.06 -16.04
C GLY A 129 -0.45 1.57 -15.80
N CYS A 130 0.21 2.09 -14.76
CA CYS A 130 0.09 3.47 -14.30
C CYS A 130 1.22 4.34 -14.86
N LYS A 131 1.25 4.55 -16.19
CA LYS A 131 2.35 5.26 -16.88
C LYS A 131 2.46 6.76 -16.54
N ASN A 132 1.38 7.35 -16.03
CA ASN A 132 1.33 8.76 -15.66
C ASN A 132 1.70 9.01 -14.19
N LEU A 133 2.13 8.00 -13.45
CA LEU A 133 2.43 8.12 -12.03
C LEU A 133 3.52 9.17 -11.76
N GLU A 134 3.20 10.15 -10.91
CA GLU A 134 4.08 11.25 -10.51
C GLU A 134 4.59 11.10 -9.08
N TYR A 135 3.78 10.51 -8.19
CA TYR A 135 4.08 10.31 -6.78
C TYR A 135 3.81 8.86 -6.37
N LEU A 136 4.80 8.21 -5.77
CA LEU A 136 4.69 6.85 -5.25
C LEU A 136 5.22 6.74 -3.82
N ASP A 137 4.39 6.31 -2.87
CA ASP A 137 4.80 6.02 -1.50
C ASP A 137 4.73 4.53 -1.18
N LEU A 138 5.90 3.93 -0.94
CA LEU A 138 6.13 2.53 -0.55
C LEU A 138 6.70 2.42 0.87
N SER A 139 6.54 3.43 1.72
CA SER A 139 7.07 3.41 3.08
C SER A 139 6.54 2.18 3.85
N GLY A 140 7.45 1.41 4.44
CA GLY A 140 7.09 0.20 5.21
C GLY A 140 6.78 -1.04 4.39
N CYS A 141 6.87 -1.02 3.06
CA CYS A 141 6.68 -2.20 2.21
C CYS A 141 7.88 -3.15 2.31
N ALA A 142 7.83 -4.10 3.25
CA ALA A 142 8.91 -5.05 3.59
C ALA A 142 9.38 -5.95 2.44
N ASN A 143 8.51 -6.22 1.48
CA ASN A 143 8.74 -7.19 0.41
C ASN A 143 9.30 -6.57 -0.88
N VAL A 144 9.65 -5.28 -0.86
CA VAL A 144 10.18 -4.55 -2.01
C VAL A 144 11.59 -4.04 -1.70
N THR A 145 12.55 -4.40 -2.55
CA THR A 145 13.94 -3.91 -2.41
C THR A 145 14.20 -2.65 -3.22
N SER A 146 15.30 -1.96 -2.91
CA SER A 146 15.78 -0.82 -3.71
C SER A 146 16.02 -1.17 -5.18
N ARG A 147 16.41 -2.42 -5.48
CA ARG A 147 16.61 -2.91 -6.85
C ARG A 147 15.28 -3.08 -7.58
N ASP A 148 14.28 -3.66 -6.92
CA ASP A 148 12.95 -3.84 -7.49
C ASP A 148 12.31 -2.50 -7.84
N ILE A 149 12.50 -1.51 -6.96
CA ILE A 149 12.06 -0.13 -7.17
C ILE A 149 12.75 0.45 -8.40
N ALA A 150 14.08 0.44 -8.45
CA ALA A 150 14.83 1.00 -9.58
C ALA A 150 14.41 0.36 -10.92
N ASN A 151 14.26 -0.96 -10.95
CA ASN A 151 13.83 -1.69 -12.14
C ASN A 151 12.41 -1.28 -12.56
N SER A 152 11.47 -1.27 -11.62
CA SER A 152 10.06 -0.99 -11.92
C SER A 152 9.82 0.47 -12.30
N THR A 153 10.51 1.42 -11.66
CA THR A 153 10.32 2.86 -11.91
C THR A 153 11.09 3.37 -13.11
N SER A 154 12.05 2.61 -13.66
CA SER A 154 12.81 2.99 -14.86
C SER A 154 11.92 3.34 -16.06
N SER A 155 10.72 2.75 -16.13
CA SER A 155 9.73 2.98 -17.20
C SER A 155 8.74 4.11 -16.91
N LEU A 156 8.80 4.75 -15.73
CA LEU A 156 7.88 5.80 -15.30
C LEU A 156 8.52 7.18 -15.48
N THR A 157 8.43 7.73 -16.69
CA THR A 157 9.10 8.99 -17.07
C THR A 157 8.56 10.22 -16.36
N ASN A 158 7.32 10.17 -15.86
CA ASN A 158 6.66 11.27 -15.17
C ASN A 158 6.86 11.24 -13.64
N LEU A 159 7.54 10.21 -13.11
CA LEU A 159 7.70 10.02 -11.67
C LEU A 159 8.64 11.08 -11.08
N LYS A 160 8.08 11.96 -10.24
CA LYS A 160 8.80 13.07 -9.60
C LYS A 160 9.26 12.71 -8.19
N ASN A 161 8.43 11.96 -7.46
CA ASN A 161 8.67 11.67 -6.05
C ASN A 161 8.43 10.20 -5.74
N ILE A 162 9.42 9.57 -5.11
CA ILE A 162 9.30 8.21 -4.57
C ILE A 162 9.72 8.16 -3.10
N LYS A 163 8.85 7.63 -2.24
CA LYS A 163 9.21 7.26 -0.87
C LYS A 163 9.51 5.76 -0.85
N LYS A 164 10.76 5.44 -0.59
CA LYS A 164 11.23 4.04 -0.49
C LYS A 164 10.86 3.44 0.87
N PRO A 165 10.78 2.11 0.98
CA PRO A 165 10.61 1.46 2.27
C PRO A 165 11.67 1.93 3.27
N ASN A 166 11.23 2.55 4.37
CA ASN A 166 12.09 2.95 5.46
C ASN A 166 11.90 1.95 6.61
N PHE A 167 12.80 0.98 6.72
CA PHE A 167 12.84 0.06 7.85
C PHE A 167 13.66 0.72 8.97
N TYR A 168 13.08 1.73 9.60
CA TYR A 168 13.56 2.11 10.91
C TYR A 168 13.16 0.99 11.86
N ILE A 169 14.10 0.14 12.25
CA ILE A 169 13.94 -0.75 13.40
C ILE A 169 14.08 0.15 14.62
N PRO A 170 12.99 0.53 15.32
CA PRO A 170 13.16 1.25 16.56
C PRO A 170 13.90 0.29 17.50
N ARG A 171 15.05 0.72 18.02
CA ARG A 171 15.64 0.09 19.20
C ARG A 171 14.76 0.43 20.41
N SER A 172 13.48 0.07 20.38
CA SER A 172 12.58 0.28 21.51
C SER A 172 12.78 -0.86 22.50
N GLY A 173 13.65 -0.62 23.48
CA GLY A 173 13.35 -0.89 24.89
C GLY A 173 13.25 -2.34 25.38
N TYR A 174 13.78 -3.35 24.68
CA TYR A 174 13.92 -4.68 25.28
C TYR A 174 15.20 -4.71 26.13
N PRO A 175 15.14 -5.04 27.44
CA PRO A 175 16.32 -5.47 28.18
C PRO A 175 16.95 -6.61 27.39
N ALA A 176 18.27 -6.53 27.19
CA ALA A 176 19.06 -7.44 26.37
C ALA A 176 19.18 -8.83 27.00
N GLU A 177 18.07 -9.51 27.35
CA GLU A 177 18.09 -10.83 27.97
C GLU A 177 16.82 -11.60 27.60
N ARG A 178 16.70 -12.09 26.36
CA ARG A 178 15.95 -13.36 26.13
C ARG A 178 16.07 -14.06 24.78
N TYR A 179 16.68 -13.48 23.76
CA TYR A 179 17.00 -14.22 22.55
C TYR A 179 18.41 -13.87 22.07
N GLY A 180 19.38 -14.68 22.51
CA GLY A 180 20.66 -14.77 21.83
C GLY A 180 20.47 -15.27 20.40
N HIS A 181 21.43 -14.91 19.54
CA HIS A 181 21.55 -15.31 18.12
C HIS A 181 20.83 -14.44 17.07
N TRP A 182 21.13 -13.14 17.05
CA TRP A 182 21.20 -12.37 15.78
C TRP A 182 22.43 -11.45 15.79
N ARG A 183 23.61 -12.04 16.01
CA ARG A 183 24.85 -11.52 15.41
C ARG A 183 24.99 -12.23 14.07
N LEU A 184 25.47 -11.51 13.06
CA LEU A 184 25.64 -11.90 11.65
C LEU A 184 24.44 -11.51 10.78
N TYR A 185 24.45 -10.25 10.30
CA TYR A 185 24.36 -9.88 8.89
C TYR A 185 24.27 -8.34 8.82
N ASP A 186 25.38 -7.68 9.16
CA ASP A 186 25.60 -6.27 8.87
C ASP A 186 26.89 -6.15 8.04
N GLU A 187 26.84 -6.63 6.80
CA GLU A 187 27.93 -6.50 5.80
C GLU A 187 27.52 -5.58 4.64
N ARG A 188 26.74 -4.53 4.91
CA ARG A 188 26.36 -3.54 3.88
C ARG A 188 26.95 -2.15 4.06
N PHE A 189 27.94 -2.00 4.94
CA PHE A 189 28.69 -0.75 5.09
C PHE A 189 30.19 -1.02 5.19
N GLN A 190 30.86 -1.05 4.03
CA GLN A 190 32.21 -0.50 3.75
C GLN A 190 32.83 -1.23 2.55
N THR A 191 32.71 -0.65 1.36
CA THR A 191 33.67 -0.86 0.27
C THR A 191 34.29 0.49 -0.01
N ASP A 192 35.38 0.78 0.69
CA ASP A 192 36.50 1.64 0.27
C ASP A 192 37.40 1.95 1.47
N ALA A 193 38.21 0.98 1.89
CA ALA A 193 39.47 1.22 2.57
C ALA A 193 40.33 -0.06 2.46
N PHE A 194 41.62 0.15 2.24
CA PHE A 194 42.72 -0.83 2.11
C PHE A 194 43.08 -1.26 0.68
N ARG A 195 43.79 -0.33 0.01
CA ARG A 195 44.94 -0.63 -0.84
C ARG A 195 46.07 -1.16 0.06
N ILE A 196 46.68 -2.27 -0.33
CA ILE A 196 48.11 -2.56 -0.16
C ILE A 196 48.60 -2.95 -1.55
#